data_AF-X1MBB4-F1
#
_entry.id   AF-X1MBB4-F1
#
_cell.length_a   1.000
_cell.length_b   1.000
_cell.length_c   1.000
_cell.angle_alpha   90.00
_cell.angle_beta   90.00
_cell.angle_gamma   90.00
#
_symmetry.space_group_name_H-M   'P 1'
#
loop_
_entity.id
_entity.type
_entity.pdbx_description
1 polymer ?
#
loop_
_entity_poly.entity_id
_entity_poly.type
_entity_poly.pdbx_seq_one_letter_code
_entity_poly.pdbx_strand_id
1 'polypeptide(L)' 'MVAEIPFVLLVAGAALVGLWWSNFFYDHGIKHWQSRKVGHFFGGCAALFAAFLFDYWLIPTILAGLFT' A
#
# COMPACT_ATOMS: atom_id res chain seq x y z
N MET A 1 -10.08 -17.07 -7.71
CA MET A 1 -10.39 -16.88 -6.27
C MET A 1 -9.31 -17.43 -5.34
N VAL A 2 -9.13 -18.75 -5.10
CA VAL A 2 -8.08 -19.25 -4.16
C VAL A 2 -6.66 -18.95 -4.65
N ALA A 3 -6.41 -19.07 -5.96
CA ALA A 3 -5.12 -18.76 -6.57
C ALA A 3 -4.71 -17.28 -6.49
N GLU A 4 -5.65 -16.37 -6.22
CA GLU A 4 -5.41 -14.92 -6.14
C GLU A 4 -5.12 -14.46 -4.71
N ILE A 5 -5.35 -15.32 -3.70
CA ILE A 5 -5.11 -15.02 -2.29
C ILE A 5 -3.68 -14.52 -2.05
N PRO A 6 -2.61 -15.13 -2.62
CA PRO A 6 -1.25 -14.63 -2.43
C PRO A 6 -1.07 -13.20 -2.94
N PHE A 7 -1.72 -12.83 -4.05
CA PHE A 7 -1.63 -11.48 -4.62
C PHE A 7 -2.39 -10.46 -3.78
N VAL A 8 -3.56 -10.84 -3.23
CA VAL A 8 -4.32 -9.98 -2.30
C VAL A 8 -3.49 -9.70 -1.04
N LEU A 9 -2.85 -10.74 -0.48
CA LEU A 9 -1.98 -10.60 0.68
C LEU A 9 -0.76 -9.72 0.38
N LEU A 10 -0.19 -9.82 -0.83
CA LEU A 10 0.92 -8.97 -1.25
C LEU A 10 0.53 -7.49 -1.33
N VAL A 11 -0.61 -7.18 -1.97
CA VAL A 11 -1.14 -5.81 -2.08
C VAL A 11 -1.45 -5.23 -0.69
N ALA A 12 -2.18 -5.99 0.14
CA ALA A 12 -2.52 -5.58 1.50
C ALA A 12 -1.28 -5.39 2.38
N GLY A 13 -0.31 -6.31 2.27
CA GLY A 13 0.96 -6.24 2.98
C GLY A 13 1.75 -4.98 2.62
N ALA A 14 1.84 -4.64 1.33
CA ALA A 14 2.52 -3.41 0.89
C ALA A 14 1.88 -2.16 1.51
N ALA A 15 0.55 -2.06 1.50
CA ALA A 15 -0.17 -0.94 2.09
C ALA A 15 0.04 -0.84 3.62
N LEU A 16 -0.11 -1.96 4.34
CA LEU A 16 0.03 -2.00 5.80
C LEU A 16 1.47 -1.71 6.26
N VAL A 17 2.47 -2.24 5.56
CA VAL A 17 3.89 -1.95 5.84
C VAL A 17 4.19 -0.47 5.60
N GLY A 18 3.61 0.13 4.56
CA GLY A 18 3.72 1.57 4.31
C GLY A 18 3.18 2.44 5.45
N LEU A 19 2.00 2.09 5.96
CA LEU A 19 1.39 2.75 7.11
C LEU A 19 2.23 2.57 8.37
N TRP A 20 2.71 1.36 8.62
CA TRP A 20 3.57 1.06 9.76
C TRP A 20 4.85 1.90 9.72
N TRP A 21 5.55 1.94 8.59
CA TRP A 21 6.74 2.77 8.43
C TRP A 21 6.46 4.25 8.56
N SER A 22 5.34 4.73 7.98
CA SER A 22 4.92 6.13 8.12
C SER A 22 4.73 6.51 9.60
N ASN A 23 4.14 5.63 10.40
CA ASN A 23 3.95 5.88 11.83
C ASN A 23 5.28 5.75 12.59
N PHE A 24 6.09 4.73 12.29
CA PHE A 24 7.41 4.56 12.90
C PHE A 24 8.28 5.81 12.72
N PHE A 25 8.36 6.35 11.50
CA PHE A 25 9.14 7.57 11.25
C PHE A 25 8.59 8.77 12.01
N TYR A 26 7.27 8.91 12.08
CA TYR A 26 6.63 9.97 12.83
C TYR A 26 6.97 9.88 14.33
N ASP A 27 6.90 8.67 14.91
CA ASP A 27 7.24 8.40 16.32
C ASP A 27 8.72 8.71 16.63
N HIS A 28 9.59 8.67 15.61
CA HIS A 28 11.01 9.01 15.70
C HIS A 28 11.31 10.49 15.37
N GLY A 29 10.28 11.35 15.36
CA GLY A 29 10.44 12.81 15.24
C GLY A 29 10.53 13.34 13.82
N ILE A 30 10.31 12.50 12.79
CA ILE A 30 10.17 12.98 11.42
C ILE A 30 8.86 13.76 11.29
N LYS A 31 8.91 14.92 10.63
CA LYS A 31 7.71 15.75 10.43
C LYS A 31 6.62 14.95 9.72
N HIS A 32 5.38 15.14 10.14
CA HIS A 32 4.22 14.40 9.62
C HIS A 32 4.19 14.36 8.08
N TRP A 33 4.33 15.51 7.42
CA TRP A 33 4.33 15.59 5.94
C TRP A 33 5.46 14.81 5.26
N GLN A 34 6.60 14.59 5.92
CA GLN A 34 7.70 13.77 5.41
C GLN A 34 7.42 12.28 5.64
N SER A 35 6.96 11.95 6.85
CA SER A 35 6.63 10.56 7.22
C SER A 35 5.53 9.98 6.32
N ARG A 36 4.52 10.79 5.95
CA ARG A 36 3.41 10.38 5.07
C ARG A 36 3.84 10.09 3.63
N LYS A 37 4.96 10.66 3.15
CA LYS A 37 5.51 10.32 1.83
C LYS A 37 5.91 8.85 1.73
N VAL A 38 6.33 8.24 2.84
CA VAL A 38 6.63 6.82 2.90
C VAL A 38 5.35 6.01 2.71
N GLY A 39 4.28 6.34 3.44
CA GLY A 39 2.96 5.72 3.24
C GLY A 39 2.47 5.83 1.80
N HIS A 40 2.58 7.02 1.19
CA HIS A 40 2.21 7.23 -0.22
C HIS A 40 3.04 6.39 -1.20
N PHE A 41 4.36 6.26 -0.98
CA PHE A 41 5.21 5.43 -1.83
C PHE A 41 4.74 3.97 -1.82
N PHE A 42 4.53 3.41 -0.63
CA PHE A 42 4.10 2.02 -0.48
C PHE A 42 2.67 1.78 -0.98
N GLY A 43 1.75 2.74 -0.79
CA GLY A 43 0.41 2.64 -1.37
C GLY A 43 0.41 2.79 -2.90
N GLY A 44 1.32 3.59 -3.47
CA GLY A 44 1.59 3.60 -4.92
C GLY A 44 2.12 2.25 -5.43
N CYS A 45 3.03 1.60 -4.69
CA CYS A 45 3.47 0.24 -5.00
C CYS A 45 2.32 -0.77 -4.93
N ALA A 46 1.45 -0.67 -3.92
CA ALA A 46 0.27 -1.52 -3.80
C ALA A 46 -0.67 -1.33 -5.00
N ALA A 47 -0.86 -0.10 -5.48
CA ALA A 47 -1.65 0.21 -6.68
C ALA A 47 -1.02 -0.37 -7.96
N LEU A 48 0.30 -0.35 -8.08
CA LEU A 48 1.01 -0.98 -9.20
C LEU A 48 0.87 -2.51 -9.16
N PHE A 49 1.07 -3.14 -7.99
CA PHE A 49 0.86 -4.59 -7.83
C PHE A 49 -0.58 -4.99 -8.17
N ALA A 50 -1.54 -4.19 -7.72
CA ALA A 50 -2.95 -4.29 -8.09
C ALA A 50 -3.16 -4.29 -9.61
N ALA A 51 -2.52 -3.39 -10.35
CA ALA A 51 -2.65 -3.29 -11.80
C ALA A 51 -1.95 -4.42 -12.58
N PHE A 52 -0.84 -4.95 -12.06
CA PHE A 52 -0.07 -6.00 -12.75
C PHE A 52 -0.48 -7.44 -12.39
N LEU A 53 -1.12 -7.66 -11.25
CA LEU A 53 -1.45 -9.00 -10.76
C LEU A 53 -2.92 -9.39 -10.97
N PHE A 54 -3.79 -8.46 -11.34
CA PHE A 54 -5.22 -8.71 -11.49
C PHE A 54 -5.73 -8.18 -12.84
N ASP A 55 -6.49 -9.00 -13.56
CA ASP A 55 -7.15 -8.60 -14.81
C ASP A 55 -8.19 -7.49 -14.58
N TYR A 56 -8.85 -7.50 -13.41
CA TYR A 56 -9.70 -6.41 -12.93
C TYR A 56 -8.89 -5.43 -12.08
N TRP A 57 -8.10 -4.58 -12.74
CA TRP A 57 -7.21 -3.60 -12.10
C TRP A 57 -7.93 -2.54 -11.24
N LEU A 58 -9.22 -2.27 -11.51
CA LEU A 58 -9.96 -1.15 -10.89
C LEU A 58 -10.18 -1.33 -9.38
N ILE A 59 -10.65 -2.50 -8.93
CA ILE A 59 -10.94 -2.76 -7.51
C ILE A 59 -9.65 -2.74 -6.66
N PRO A 60 -8.57 -3.42 -7.06
CA PRO A 60 -7.30 -3.38 -6.34
C PRO A 60 -6.66 -1.98 -6.32
N THR A 61 -6.87 -1.17 -7.37
CA THR A 61 -6.40 0.23 -7.41
C THR A 61 -7.19 1.13 -6.44
N ILE A 62 -8.52 0.99 -6.37
CA ILE A 62 -9.35 1.71 -5.38
C ILE A 62 -8.95 1.33 -3.97
N LEU A 63 -8.75 0.03 -3.71
CA LEU A 63 -8.30 -0.46 -2.41
C LEU A 63 -6.93 0.11 -2.05
N ALA A 64 -5.97 0.12 -2.98
CA ALA A 64 -4.66 0.72 -2.74
C ALA A 64 -4.73 2.24 -2.46
N GLY A 65 -5.59 2.96 -3.18
CA GLY A 65 -5.80 4.40 -2.99
C GLY A 65 -6.51 4.78 -1.68
N LEU A 66 -7.25 3.86 -1.05
CA LEU A 66 -7.86 4.08 0.27
C LEU A 66 -6.85 4.06 1.42
N PHE A 67 -5.64 3.53 1.20
CA PHE A 67 -4.57 3.44 2.21
C PHE A 67 -3.43 4.44 2.00
N THR A 68 -3.46 5.24 0.93
CA THR A 68 -2.58 6.40 0.69
C THR A 68 -3.16 7.68 1.26
#